data_AF-A0A2G2G5V9-F1
#
_entry.id   AF-A0A2G2G5V9-F1
#
_cell.length_a   1.000
_cell.length_b   1.000
_cell.length_c   1.000
_cell.angle_alpha   90.00
_cell.angle_beta   90.00
_cell.angle_gamma   90.00
#
_symmetry.space_group_name_H-M   'P 1'
#
loop_
_entity.id
_entity.type
_entity.pdbx_description
1 polymer ?
#
loop_
_entity_poly.entity_id
_entity_poly.type
_entity_poly.pdbx_seq_one_letter_code
_entity_poly.pdbx_strand_id
1 'polypeptide(L)'
;MNKTKFVTIVSVLAAFSTQVVAADGYRPQNDAQRNYKACPADIMAKGVKLVVPLCGTLPDRPQFPDYDTAWSSKLSSDELDVFSVKLHQFKTQVAQYQTCINYRVMGDGSLPTETLNYAACADQWAVEQKAQSAEEWGDSCLGQNDWEHPQSASFPAHCYAEED
;
A
#
# COMPACT_ATOMS: atom_id res chain seq x y z
N MET A 1 45.80 -11.42 59.06
CA MET A 1 45.04 -10.26 58.54
C MET A 1 44.23 -10.70 57.34
N ASN A 2 42.90 -10.56 57.43
CA ASN A 2 41.88 -10.39 56.36
C ASN A 2 41.93 -11.28 55.09
N LYS A 3 40.84 -11.82 54.52
CA LYS A 3 39.40 -11.92 54.80
C LYS A 3 38.89 -12.93 53.74
N THR A 4 38.06 -13.88 54.14
CA THR A 4 37.23 -14.75 53.28
C THR A 4 36.28 -13.91 52.41
N LYS A 5 36.02 -14.32 51.16
CA LYS A 5 34.67 -14.39 50.53
C LYS A 5 34.64 -15.35 49.33
N PHE A 6 33.84 -16.40 49.45
CA PHE A 6 33.17 -17.11 48.34
C PHE A 6 32.27 -16.15 47.57
N VAL A 7 32.10 -16.31 46.24
CA VAL A 7 30.80 -16.31 45.53
C VAL A 7 30.97 -17.00 44.16
N THR A 8 30.16 -18.03 43.94
CA THR A 8 29.87 -18.70 42.67
C THR A 8 29.03 -17.79 41.78
N ILE A 9 29.36 -17.64 40.48
CA ILE A 9 28.39 -17.14 39.49
C ILE A 9 28.42 -18.04 38.24
N VAL A 10 27.31 -18.74 38.06
CA VAL A 10 26.88 -19.41 36.84
C VAL A 10 26.57 -18.33 35.80
N SER A 11 27.32 -18.29 34.70
CA SER A 11 26.95 -17.46 33.54
C SER A 11 26.18 -18.32 32.53
N VAL A 12 24.88 -18.47 32.79
CA VAL A 12 23.87 -18.69 31.74
C VAL A 12 23.00 -17.44 31.76
N LEU A 13 23.08 -16.63 30.70
CA LEU A 13 22.08 -15.65 30.26
C LEU A 13 22.67 -15.03 28.99
N ALA A 14 22.25 -15.55 27.84
CA ALA A 14 21.11 -15.06 27.08
C ALA A 14 21.62 -14.14 25.98
N ALA A 15 21.47 -14.63 24.74
CA ALA A 15 21.51 -13.82 23.55
C ALA A 15 20.51 -12.67 23.73
N PHE A 16 21.01 -11.49 24.07
CA PHE A 16 20.25 -10.28 23.88
C PHE A 16 20.28 -9.99 22.39
N SER A 17 19.26 -10.48 21.71
CA SER A 17 18.63 -9.79 20.61
C SER A 17 18.47 -8.33 21.03
N THR A 18 19.44 -7.50 20.67
CA THR A 18 19.23 -6.06 20.63
C THR A 18 18.16 -5.86 19.58
N GLN A 19 16.91 -5.83 20.04
CA GLN A 19 15.88 -5.04 19.40
C GLN A 19 16.52 -3.68 19.22
N VAL A 20 16.89 -3.38 17.97
CA VAL A 20 17.18 -2.01 17.59
C VAL A 20 15.83 -1.33 17.75
N VAL A 21 15.58 -0.81 18.95
CA VAL A 21 14.59 0.22 19.17
C VAL A 21 15.14 1.35 18.32
N ALA A 22 14.65 1.44 17.08
CA ALA A 22 14.88 2.59 16.25
C ALA A 22 14.43 3.75 17.12
N ALA A 23 15.41 4.53 17.62
CA ALA A 23 15.14 5.84 18.13
C ALA A 23 14.27 6.49 17.05
N ASP A 24 13.02 6.76 17.41
CA ASP A 24 12.02 7.43 16.57
C ASP A 24 12.45 8.90 16.45
N GLY A 25 13.67 9.09 15.94
CA GLY A 25 14.26 10.35 15.61
C GLY A 25 13.46 10.83 14.42
N TYR A 26 12.80 11.97 14.61
CA TYR A 26 12.11 12.74 13.59
C TYR A 26 12.54 12.36 12.16
N ARG A 27 11.73 11.51 11.51
CA ARG A 27 11.88 11.21 10.09
C ARG A 27 11.01 12.23 9.35
N PRO A 28 11.55 12.99 8.39
CA PRO A 28 10.74 13.82 7.50
C PRO A 28 9.58 13.04 6.85
N GLN A 29 9.72 11.72 6.70
CA GLN A 29 8.67 10.78 6.29
C GLN A 29 7.44 10.84 7.20
N ASN A 30 7.63 10.84 8.52
CA ASN A 30 6.55 10.90 9.50
C ASN A 30 5.86 12.27 9.49
N ASP A 31 6.59 13.34 9.22
CA ASP A 31 6.00 14.69 9.15
C ASP A 31 5.25 14.92 7.84
N ALA A 32 5.75 14.40 6.72
CA ALA A 32 5.04 14.39 5.45
C ALA A 32 3.79 13.49 5.49
N GLN A 33 3.88 12.32 6.14
CA GLN A 33 2.75 11.38 6.34
C GLN A 33 1.76 11.84 7.42
N ARG A 34 2.16 12.62 8.43
CA ARG A 34 1.24 13.19 9.44
C ARG A 34 0.58 14.49 9.00
N ASN A 35 1.24 15.27 8.14
CA ASN A 35 0.68 16.49 7.55
C ASN A 35 -0.06 16.23 6.22
N TYR A 36 -0.45 14.97 5.97
CA TYR A 36 -1.15 14.45 4.79
C TYR A 36 -2.53 15.11 4.64
N LYS A 37 -2.53 16.39 4.29
CA LYS A 37 -3.66 17.03 3.62
C LYS A 37 -3.81 16.31 2.29
N ALA A 38 -5.03 15.89 1.95
CA ALA A 38 -5.33 15.33 0.64
C ALA A 38 -4.71 16.24 -0.43
N CYS A 39 -3.67 15.74 -1.11
CA CYS A 39 -2.96 16.52 -2.11
C CYS A 39 -3.96 16.89 -3.21
N PRO A 40 -4.08 18.16 -3.61
CA PRO A 40 -4.87 18.52 -4.78
C PRO A 40 -4.37 17.79 -6.03
N ALA A 41 -5.26 17.51 -6.98
CA ALA A 41 -4.93 16.70 -8.16
C ALA A 41 -3.78 17.28 -9.00
N ASP A 42 -3.65 18.62 -9.07
CA ASP A 42 -2.55 19.27 -9.79
C ASP A 42 -1.20 19.08 -9.09
N ILE A 43 -1.19 19.00 -7.75
CA ILE A 43 0.00 18.73 -6.95
C ILE A 43 0.39 17.26 -7.05
N MET A 44 -0.59 16.35 -7.04
CA MET A 44 -0.36 14.93 -7.32
C MET A 44 0.28 14.71 -8.69
N ALA A 45 -0.27 15.35 -9.74
CA ALA A 45 0.29 15.25 -11.10
C ALA A 45 1.72 15.80 -11.20
N LYS A 46 2.03 16.89 -10.47
CA LYS A 46 3.41 17.40 -10.36
C LYS A 46 4.31 16.41 -9.62
N GLY A 47 3.82 15.83 -8.53
CA GLY A 47 4.49 14.79 -7.76
C GLY A 47 4.90 13.60 -8.62
N VAL A 48 3.94 13.02 -9.35
CA VAL A 48 4.19 11.89 -10.25
C VAL A 48 5.27 12.24 -11.28
N LYS A 49 5.16 13.40 -11.95
CA LYS A 49 6.17 13.84 -12.93
C LYS A 49 7.57 13.98 -12.33
N LEU A 50 7.64 14.45 -11.09
CA LEU A 50 8.92 14.66 -10.39
C LEU A 50 9.58 13.33 -10.01
N VAL A 51 8.81 12.33 -9.60
CA VAL A 51 9.38 11.04 -9.16
C VAL A 51 9.64 10.08 -10.33
N VAL A 52 9.05 10.29 -11.51
CA VAL A 52 9.26 9.42 -12.69
C VAL A 52 10.75 9.18 -13.03
N PRO A 53 11.64 10.18 -13.06
CA PRO A 53 13.07 9.95 -13.31
C PRO A 53 13.76 9.09 -12.23
N LEU A 54 13.18 8.99 -11.03
CA LEU A 54 13.75 8.29 -9.88
C LEU A 54 13.14 6.90 -9.67
N CYS A 55 11.85 6.75 -9.90
CA CYS A 55 11.09 5.54 -9.58
C CYS A 55 10.42 4.89 -10.80
N GLY A 56 10.59 5.47 -11.99
CA GLY A 56 9.88 5.05 -13.17
C GLY A 56 8.42 5.49 -13.15
N THR A 57 7.67 5.04 -14.16
CA THR A 57 6.25 5.37 -14.31
C THR A 57 5.42 4.19 -13.82
N LEU A 58 4.40 4.47 -13.01
CA LEU A 58 3.34 3.50 -12.73
C LEU A 58 2.48 3.35 -13.99
N PRO A 59 2.15 2.13 -14.45
CA PRO A 59 1.24 1.97 -15.57
C PRO A 59 -0.16 2.49 -15.21
N ASP A 60 -0.97 2.73 -16.24
CA ASP A 60 -2.37 3.08 -16.04
C ASP A 60 -3.07 2.00 -15.22
N ARG A 61 -3.94 2.43 -14.32
CA ARG A 61 -4.69 1.51 -13.48
C ARG A 61 -5.59 0.61 -14.34
N PRO A 62 -5.77 -0.67 -13.99
CA PRO A 62 -6.81 -1.47 -14.62
C PRO A 62 -8.17 -0.87 -14.27
N GLN A 63 -9.06 -0.82 -15.26
CA GLN A 63 -10.46 -0.44 -15.08
C GLN A 63 -11.32 -1.68 -15.15
N PHE A 64 -12.29 -1.80 -14.25
CA PHE A 64 -13.22 -2.92 -14.22
C PHE A 64 -14.66 -2.40 -14.40
N PRO A 65 -15.58 -3.25 -14.91
CA PRO A 65 -16.99 -2.90 -14.97
C PRO A 65 -17.53 -2.43 -13.62
N ASP A 66 -18.45 -1.48 -13.63
CA ASP A 66 -19.26 -1.20 -12.45
C ASP A 66 -20.28 -2.33 -12.19
N TYR A 67 -20.96 -2.26 -11.06
CA TYR A 67 -21.97 -3.25 -10.67
C TYR A 67 -23.03 -3.46 -11.76
N ASP A 68 -23.62 -2.37 -12.29
CA ASP A 68 -24.71 -2.44 -13.27
C ASP A 68 -24.25 -3.09 -14.57
N THR A 69 -23.03 -2.78 -15.02
CA THR A 69 -22.43 -3.39 -16.20
C THR A 69 -22.13 -4.86 -15.95
N ALA A 70 -21.53 -5.22 -14.81
CA ALA A 70 -21.23 -6.62 -14.48
C ALA A 70 -22.49 -7.48 -14.36
N TRP A 71 -23.55 -6.95 -13.72
CA TRP A 71 -24.86 -7.60 -13.62
C TRP A 71 -25.54 -7.75 -14.98
N SER A 72 -25.68 -6.65 -15.73
CA SER A 72 -26.47 -6.65 -16.98
C SER A 72 -25.79 -7.39 -18.12
N SER A 73 -24.46 -7.37 -18.17
CA SER A 73 -23.67 -8.12 -19.15
C SER A 73 -23.50 -9.61 -18.79
N LYS A 74 -23.89 -10.00 -17.57
CA LYS A 74 -23.68 -11.35 -17.02
C LYS A 74 -22.20 -11.74 -17.06
N LEU A 75 -21.38 -10.90 -16.42
CA LEU A 75 -19.94 -11.12 -16.29
C LEU A 75 -19.67 -12.54 -15.78
N SER A 76 -18.80 -13.30 -16.44
CA SER A 76 -18.50 -14.67 -16.01
C SER A 76 -17.47 -14.73 -14.89
N SER A 77 -17.47 -15.84 -14.13
CA SER A 77 -16.42 -16.13 -13.14
C SER A 77 -15.00 -16.11 -13.75
N ASP A 78 -14.82 -16.67 -14.95
CA ASP A 78 -13.51 -16.67 -15.65
C ASP A 78 -13.01 -15.25 -15.97
N GLU A 79 -13.92 -14.34 -16.34
CA GLU A 79 -13.57 -12.93 -16.56
C GLU A 79 -13.20 -12.23 -15.25
N LEU A 80 -13.92 -12.52 -14.17
CA LEU A 80 -13.63 -11.98 -12.84
C LEU A 80 -12.27 -12.44 -12.30
N ASP A 81 -11.88 -13.70 -12.55
CA ASP A 81 -10.55 -14.23 -12.23
C ASP A 81 -9.45 -13.49 -12.99
N VAL A 82 -9.65 -13.22 -14.29
CA VAL A 82 -8.72 -12.41 -15.08
C VAL A 82 -8.59 -10.99 -14.51
N PHE A 83 -9.68 -10.41 -14.01
CA PHE A 83 -9.66 -9.09 -13.37
C PHE A 83 -8.88 -9.12 -12.05
N SER A 84 -9.06 -10.16 -11.23
CA SER A 84 -8.30 -10.35 -9.98
C SER A 84 -6.79 -10.40 -10.24
N VAL A 85 -6.35 -11.15 -11.27
CA VAL A 85 -4.93 -11.20 -11.66
C VAL A 85 -4.40 -9.83 -12.06
N LYS A 86 -5.15 -9.05 -12.84
CA LYS A 86 -4.77 -7.69 -13.23
C LYS A 86 -4.68 -6.75 -12.03
N LEU A 87 -5.65 -6.82 -11.11
CA LEU A 87 -5.65 -6.04 -9.88
C LEU A 87 -4.42 -6.38 -9.02
N HIS A 88 -4.13 -7.66 -8.83
CA HIS A 88 -2.97 -8.10 -8.06
C HIS A 88 -1.63 -7.62 -8.65
N GLN A 89 -1.48 -7.70 -9.98
CA GLN A 89 -0.31 -7.17 -10.68
C GLN A 89 -0.16 -5.67 -10.45
N PHE A 90 -1.27 -4.91 -10.54
CA PHE A 90 -1.25 -3.47 -10.30
C PHE A 90 -0.92 -3.13 -8.84
N LYS A 91 -1.51 -3.84 -7.86
CA LYS A 91 -1.18 -3.70 -6.44
C LYS A 91 0.31 -3.92 -6.17
N THR A 92 0.91 -4.92 -6.82
CA THR A 92 2.35 -5.19 -6.71
C THR A 92 3.19 -4.04 -7.29
N GLN A 93 2.79 -3.49 -8.44
CA GLN A 93 3.48 -2.35 -9.06
C GLN A 93 3.37 -1.08 -8.20
N VAL A 94 2.20 -0.83 -7.60
CA VAL A 94 2.00 0.26 -6.63
C VAL A 94 2.93 0.04 -5.43
N ALA A 95 2.99 -1.15 -4.84
CA ALA A 95 3.86 -1.43 -3.70
C ALA A 95 5.35 -1.20 -4.03
N GLN A 96 5.80 -1.56 -5.23
CA GLN A 96 7.17 -1.28 -5.71
C GLN A 96 7.41 0.23 -5.87
N TYR A 97 6.43 0.95 -6.41
CA TYR A 97 6.48 2.40 -6.58
C TYR A 97 6.57 3.12 -5.22
N GLN A 98 5.72 2.75 -4.27
CA GLN A 98 5.75 3.28 -2.89
C GLN A 98 7.07 2.96 -2.19
N THR A 99 7.60 1.74 -2.37
CA THR A 99 8.91 1.34 -1.85
C THR A 99 10.00 2.26 -2.41
N CYS A 100 10.01 2.53 -3.71
CA CYS A 100 10.97 3.46 -4.29
C CYS A 100 10.84 4.88 -3.71
N ILE A 101 9.62 5.42 -3.59
CA ILE A 101 9.40 6.75 -3.02
C ILE A 101 9.93 6.80 -1.58
N ASN A 102 9.59 5.82 -0.77
CA ASN A 102 9.99 5.77 0.65
C ASN A 102 11.50 5.64 0.84
N TYR A 103 12.16 4.75 0.10
CA TYR A 103 13.57 4.44 0.32
C TYR A 103 14.54 5.26 -0.54
N ARG A 104 14.14 5.67 -1.74
CA ARG A 104 15.02 6.33 -2.71
C ARG A 104 14.83 7.85 -2.75
N VAL A 105 13.60 8.32 -2.58
CA VAL A 105 13.27 9.75 -2.66
C VAL A 105 13.22 10.36 -1.27
N MET A 106 12.57 9.68 -0.32
CA MET A 106 12.41 10.16 1.05
C MET A 106 13.41 9.55 2.05
N GLY A 107 14.29 8.63 1.59
CA GLY A 107 15.06 7.75 2.47
C GLY A 107 16.10 8.45 3.34
N ASP A 108 16.85 9.40 2.77
CA ASP A 108 17.93 10.12 3.47
C ASP A 108 17.58 11.60 3.78
N GLY A 109 16.42 12.08 3.28
CA GLY A 109 15.98 13.46 3.45
C GLY A 109 16.92 14.50 2.81
N SER A 110 17.80 14.08 1.90
CA SER A 110 18.78 14.97 1.24
C SER A 110 18.15 15.91 0.23
N LEU A 111 16.93 15.60 -0.24
CA LEU A 111 16.20 16.42 -1.19
C LEU A 111 15.52 17.61 -0.51
N PRO A 112 15.30 18.72 -1.24
CA PRO A 112 14.56 19.87 -0.72
C PRO A 112 13.17 19.46 -0.19
N THR A 113 12.71 20.12 0.88
CA THR A 113 11.39 19.85 1.49
C THR A 113 10.24 19.90 0.48
N GLU A 114 10.31 20.81 -0.49
CA GLU A 114 9.34 20.88 -1.59
C GLU A 114 9.31 19.57 -2.41
N THR A 115 10.47 19.03 -2.77
CA THR A 115 10.60 17.75 -3.48
C THR A 115 10.05 16.59 -2.67
N LEU A 116 10.32 16.56 -1.36
CA LEU A 116 9.79 15.53 -0.47
C LEU A 116 8.25 15.58 -0.35
N ASN A 117 7.67 16.78 -0.27
CA ASN A 117 6.21 16.96 -0.24
C ASN A 117 5.55 16.50 -1.55
N TYR A 118 6.16 16.82 -2.70
CA TYR A 118 5.67 16.34 -4.00
C TYR A 118 5.79 14.82 -4.13
N ALA A 119 6.85 14.23 -3.58
CA ALA A 119 7.00 12.77 -3.56
C ALA A 119 5.93 12.08 -2.70
N ALA A 120 5.59 12.66 -1.54
CA ALA A 120 4.48 12.18 -0.72
C ALA A 120 3.12 12.28 -1.46
N CYS A 121 2.90 13.34 -2.24
CA CYS A 121 1.71 13.44 -3.09
C CYS A 121 1.69 12.43 -4.25
N ALA A 122 2.86 12.01 -4.76
CA ALA A 122 2.95 10.94 -5.75
C ALA A 122 2.58 9.58 -5.16
N ASP A 123 2.99 9.33 -3.91
CA ASP A 123 2.58 8.16 -3.14
C ASP A 123 1.06 8.13 -2.91
N GLN A 124 0.46 9.26 -2.50
CA GLN A 124 -1.00 9.38 -2.35
C GLN A 124 -1.72 9.04 -3.66
N TRP A 125 -1.28 9.61 -4.77
CA TRP A 125 -1.88 9.33 -6.08
C TRP A 125 -1.87 7.84 -6.40
N ALA A 126 -0.75 7.14 -6.15
CA ALA A 126 -0.65 5.71 -6.40
C ALA A 126 -1.61 4.88 -5.50
N VAL A 127 -1.78 5.29 -4.24
CA VAL A 127 -2.77 4.69 -3.32
C VAL A 127 -4.20 4.91 -3.81
N GLU A 128 -4.53 6.11 -4.30
CA GLU A 128 -5.86 6.41 -4.85
C GLU A 128 -6.16 5.58 -6.10
N GLN A 129 -5.19 5.42 -7.01
CA GLN A 129 -5.36 4.56 -8.18
C GLN A 129 -5.60 3.10 -7.77
N LYS A 130 -4.84 2.61 -6.77
CA LYS A 130 -5.01 1.25 -6.22
C LYS A 130 -6.40 1.04 -5.63
N ALA A 131 -6.86 1.99 -4.82
CA ALA A 131 -8.16 1.93 -4.16
C ALA A 131 -9.30 1.94 -5.18
N GLN A 132 -9.24 2.83 -6.18
CA GLN A 132 -10.26 2.92 -7.21
C GLN A 132 -10.39 1.63 -8.03
N SER A 133 -9.27 1.01 -8.44
CA SER A 133 -9.32 -0.28 -9.13
C SER A 133 -9.83 -1.42 -8.24
N ALA A 134 -9.55 -1.39 -6.94
CA ALA A 134 -10.06 -2.41 -6.01
C ALA A 134 -11.57 -2.26 -5.78
N GLU A 135 -12.07 -1.03 -5.68
CA GLU A 135 -13.51 -0.73 -5.58
C GLU A 135 -14.26 -1.20 -6.83
N GLU A 136 -13.78 -0.83 -8.03
CA GLU A 136 -14.37 -1.27 -9.29
C GLU A 136 -14.37 -2.81 -9.44
N TRP A 137 -13.31 -3.49 -8.98
CA TRP A 137 -13.29 -4.95 -8.97
C TRP A 137 -14.32 -5.54 -8.00
N GLY A 138 -14.47 -4.96 -6.81
CA GLY A 138 -15.45 -5.41 -5.83
C GLY A 138 -16.88 -5.23 -6.32
N ASP A 139 -17.17 -4.12 -7.00
CA ASP A 139 -18.46 -3.86 -7.66
C ASP A 139 -18.72 -4.87 -8.79
N SER A 140 -17.72 -5.15 -9.61
CA SER A 140 -17.78 -6.21 -10.62
C SER A 140 -18.09 -7.57 -10.01
N CYS A 141 -17.44 -7.92 -8.90
CA CYS A 141 -17.63 -9.17 -8.18
C CYS A 141 -19.06 -9.27 -7.60
N LEU A 142 -19.59 -8.19 -7.01
CA LEU A 142 -20.98 -8.16 -6.56
C LEU A 142 -21.96 -8.33 -7.71
N GLY A 143 -21.80 -7.56 -8.78
CA GLY A 143 -22.69 -7.63 -9.93
C GLY A 143 -22.70 -9.04 -10.53
N GLN A 144 -21.53 -9.67 -10.58
CA GLN A 144 -21.38 -11.07 -11.00
C GLN A 144 -22.10 -12.05 -10.07
N ASN A 145 -21.79 -11.99 -8.77
CA ASN A 145 -22.35 -12.90 -7.77
C ASN A 145 -23.88 -12.81 -7.73
N ASP A 146 -24.42 -11.59 -7.75
CA ASP A 146 -25.85 -11.40 -7.58
C ASP A 146 -26.60 -11.91 -8.84
N TRP A 147 -26.05 -11.80 -10.05
CA TRP A 147 -26.72 -12.31 -11.25
C TRP A 147 -26.67 -13.85 -11.31
N GLU A 148 -25.59 -14.47 -10.86
CA GLU A 148 -25.47 -15.94 -10.76
C GLU A 148 -26.33 -16.51 -9.62
N HIS A 149 -26.53 -15.72 -8.57
CA HIS A 149 -27.24 -16.10 -7.36
C HIS A 149 -28.35 -15.10 -6.96
N PRO A 150 -29.36 -14.87 -7.81
CA PRO A 150 -30.36 -13.82 -7.61
C PRO A 150 -31.29 -14.03 -6.41
N GLN A 151 -31.20 -15.19 -5.75
CA GLN A 151 -31.97 -15.55 -4.54
C GLN A 151 -31.11 -15.56 -3.27
N SER A 152 -29.81 -15.32 -3.38
CA SER A 152 -28.92 -15.28 -2.24
C SER A 152 -29.09 -13.98 -1.48
N ALA A 153 -29.40 -14.07 -0.18
CA ALA A 153 -29.47 -12.91 0.71
C ALA A 153 -28.13 -12.59 1.39
N SER A 154 -27.08 -13.37 1.11
CA SER A 154 -25.76 -13.19 1.73
C SER A 154 -24.84 -12.36 0.85
N PHE A 155 -24.28 -11.30 1.41
CA PHE A 155 -23.21 -10.53 0.79
C PHE A 155 -21.98 -11.42 0.61
N PRO A 156 -21.43 -11.58 -0.61
CA PRO A 156 -20.26 -12.40 -0.83
C PRO A 156 -19.05 -11.77 -0.13
N ALA A 157 -18.59 -12.42 0.95
CA ALA A 157 -17.49 -11.90 1.76
C ALA A 157 -16.19 -11.68 0.94
N HIS A 158 -16.01 -12.41 -0.15
CA HIS A 158 -14.81 -12.37 -0.98
C HIS A 158 -14.75 -11.19 -1.98
N CYS A 159 -15.83 -10.42 -2.18
CA CYS A 159 -15.83 -9.33 -3.15
C CYS A 159 -15.16 -8.03 -2.65
N TYR A 160 -15.02 -7.86 -1.33
CA TYR A 160 -14.33 -6.69 -0.75
C TYR A 160 -13.37 -7.05 0.38
N ALA A 161 -13.39 -8.29 0.86
CA ALA A 161 -12.38 -8.77 1.78
C ALA A 161 -11.15 -9.21 0.97
N GLU A 162 -10.31 -8.25 0.62
CA GLU A 162 -8.89 -8.56 0.49
C GLU A 162 -8.24 -8.31 1.85
N GLU A 163 -7.86 -9.41 2.52
CA GLU A 163 -6.87 -9.37 3.59
C GLU A 163 -5.51 -9.03 2.93
N ASP A 164 -5.06 -7.78 3.08
CA ASP A 164 -3.68 -7.35 2.79
C ASP A 164 -2.67 -8.10 3.68
#